data_AF-A0A7C0VN46-F1
#
_entry.id   AF-A0A7C0VN46-F1
#
_cell.length_a   1.000
_cell.length_b   1.000
_cell.length_c   1.000
_cell.angle_alpha   90.00
_cell.angle_beta   90.00
_cell.angle_gamma   90.00
#
_symmetry.space_group_name_H-M   'P 1'
#
loop_
_entity.id
_entity.type
_entity.pdbx_description
1 polymer ?
#
loop_
_entity_poly.entity_id
_entity_poly.type
_entity_poly.pdbx_seq_one_letter_code
_entity_poly.pdbx_strand_id
1 'polypeptide(L)' 'DLIRFGKFSDTDYLWPWKGGVPEGTAVDAKYDLFPIPAADIGANPNLEQNPDY' A
#
# COMPACT_ATOMS: atom_id res chain seq x y z
N ASP A 1 2.02 8.46 10.05
CA ASP A 1 3.32 9.16 9.99
C ASP A 1 4.30 8.60 8.98
N LEU A 2 4.55 7.28 8.91
CA LEU A 2 5.50 6.73 7.94
C LEU A 2 5.19 7.16 6.49
N ILE A 3 3.93 7.07 6.08
CA ILE A 3 3.45 7.56 4.77
C ILE A 3 3.74 9.05 4.61
N ARG A 4 3.34 9.87 5.60
CA ARG A 4 3.58 11.33 5.62
C ARG A 4 5.06 11.70 5.49
N PHE A 5 5.97 10.83 5.92
CA PHE A 5 7.41 11.04 5.84
C PHE A 5 8.08 10.32 4.65
N GLY A 6 7.33 9.67 3.75
CA GLY A 6 7.92 8.91 2.64
C GLY A 6 8.78 7.72 3.12
N LYS A 7 8.37 7.10 4.22
CA LYS A 7 9.08 6.01 4.90
C LYS A 7 8.30 4.70 4.90
N PHE A 8 7.10 4.67 4.34
CA PHE A 8 6.27 3.46 4.32
C PHE A 8 6.57 2.58 3.11
N SER A 9 6.12 2.94 1.92
CA SER A 9 6.49 2.31 0.63
C SER A 9 7.58 3.08 -0.10
N ASP A 10 8.09 2.48 -1.18
CA ASP A 10 9.07 3.03 -2.13
C ASP A 10 10.17 3.89 -1.49
N THR A 11 10.92 3.26 -0.57
CA THR A 11 11.83 3.97 0.33
C THR A 11 12.90 3.03 0.86
N ASP A 12 14.08 3.59 1.10
CA ASP A 12 15.23 2.89 1.69
C ASP A 12 15.13 2.76 3.22
N TYR A 13 14.05 3.26 3.83
CA TYR A 13 13.78 3.03 5.24
C TYR A 13 13.20 1.63 5.46
N LEU A 14 14.08 0.69 5.83
CA LEU A 14 13.76 -0.72 6.03
C LEU A 14 13.74 -1.09 7.52
N TRP A 15 12.81 -1.95 7.91
CA TRP A 15 12.73 -2.56 9.23
C TRP A 15 12.52 -4.07 9.09
N PRO A 16 12.82 -4.87 10.13
CA PRO A 16 12.68 -6.32 10.05
C PRO A 16 11.28 -6.73 9.59
N TRP A 17 11.22 -7.66 8.63
CA TRP A 17 9.99 -8.16 8.02
C TRP A 17 9.19 -7.18 7.15
N LYS A 18 9.71 -5.98 6.86
CA LYS A 18 9.10 -5.10 5.86
C LYS A 18 9.03 -5.80 4.51
N GLY A 19 7.86 -5.79 3.86
CA GLY A 19 7.67 -6.48 2.58
C GLY A 19 7.85 -8.00 2.63
N GLY A 20 7.78 -8.61 3.83
CA GLY A 20 7.87 -10.07 4.01
C GLY A 20 9.29 -10.65 3.98
N VAL A 21 10.32 -9.80 3.91
CA VAL A 21 11.74 -10.21 3.90
C VAL A 21 12.34 -9.96 5.30
N PRO A 22 13.11 -10.90 5.90
CA PRO A 22 13.65 -10.72 7.25
C PRO A 22 14.45 -9.43 7.42
N GLU A 23 15.28 -9.08 6.45
CA GLU A 23 16.10 -7.86 6.40
C GLU A 23 15.28 -6.60 6.03
N GLY A 24 14.04 -6.78 5.61
CA GLY A 24 13.17 -5.76 5.04
C GLY A 24 13.43 -5.52 3.55
N THR A 25 12.37 -5.19 2.82
CA THR A 25 12.46 -4.71 1.43
C THR A 25 11.43 -3.60 1.19
N ALA A 26 11.71 -2.76 0.19
CA ALA A 26 10.76 -1.76 -0.26
C ALA A 26 9.54 -2.45 -0.91
N VAL A 27 8.38 -1.80 -0.79
CA VAL A 27 7.14 -2.22 -1.44
C VAL A 27 6.64 -1.09 -2.32
N ASP A 28 5.81 -1.43 -3.30
CA ASP A 28 5.24 -0.48 -4.25
C ASP A 28 4.48 0.68 -3.55
N ALA A 29 4.58 1.89 -4.10
CA ALA A 29 3.92 3.09 -3.60
C ALA A 29 2.39 2.95 -3.49
N LYS A 30 1.76 2.10 -4.30
CA LYS A 30 0.31 1.85 -4.20
C LYS A 30 -0.12 1.41 -2.81
N TYR A 31 0.75 0.71 -2.07
CA TYR A 31 0.48 0.24 -0.71
C TYR A 31 0.35 1.35 0.32
N ASP A 32 0.65 2.61 -0.01
CA ASP A 32 0.32 3.76 0.84
C ASP A 32 -1.20 3.90 1.07
N LEU A 33 -2.04 3.41 0.14
CA LEU A 33 -3.50 3.40 0.28
C LEU A 33 -4.05 1.98 0.20
N PHE A 34 -4.89 1.57 1.14
CA PHE A 34 -5.56 0.26 1.05
C PHE A 34 -6.53 0.22 -0.13
N PRO A 35 -6.72 -0.94 -0.78
CA PRO A 35 -7.74 -1.08 -1.82
C PRO A 35 -9.14 -0.90 -1.24
N ILE A 36 -10.04 -0.36 -2.04
CA ILE A 36 -11.48 -0.42 -1.76
C ILE A 36 -11.89 -1.90 -1.83
N PRO A 37 -12.66 -2.41 -0.84
CA PRO A 37 -13.11 -3.79 -0.86
C PRO A 37 -13.81 -4.17 -2.16
N ALA A 38 -13.47 -5.33 -2.73
CA ALA A 38 -14.05 -5.80 -4.00
C ALA A 38 -15.57 -5.95 -3.95
N ALA A 39 -16.13 -6.26 -2.77
CA ALA A 39 -17.57 -6.32 -2.56
C ALA A 39 -18.23 -4.94 -2.73
N ASP A 40 -17.60 -3.88 -2.24
CA ASP A 40 -18.11 -2.51 -2.34
C ASP A 40 -18.00 -1.98 -3.77
N ILE A 41 -16.89 -2.27 -4.46
CA ILE A 41 -16.71 -1.98 -5.90
C ILE A 41 -17.81 -2.68 -6.73
N GLY A 42 -18.12 -3.95 -6.42
CA GLY A 42 -19.18 -4.68 -7.11
C GLY A 42 -20.59 -4.17 -6.80
N ALA A 43 -20.82 -3.63 -5.61
CA ALA A 43 -22.13 -3.16 -5.17
C ALA A 43 -22.44 -1.71 -5.56
N ASN A 44 -21.43 -0.84 -5.68
CA ASN A 44 -21.61 0.58 -5.99
C ASN A 44 -20.78 0.99 -7.23
N PRO A 45 -21.40 1.17 -8.40
CA PRO A 45 -20.69 1.54 -9.63
C PRO A 45 -20.14 2.97 -9.64
N ASN A 46 -20.44 3.79 -8.63
CA ASN A 46 -19.85 5.12 -8.48
C ASN A 46 -18.49 5.11 -7.75
N LEU A 47 -18.07 3.95 -7.22
CA LEU A 47 -16.76 3.82 -6.59
C LEU A 47 -15.71 3.50 -7.64
N GLU A 48 -14.64 4.28 -7.66
CA GLU A 48 -13.45 4.03 -8.46
C GLU A 48 -12.36 3.43 -7.55
N GLN A 49 -11.74 2.33 -7.99
CA GLN A 49 -10.67 1.69 -7.24
C GLN A 49 -9.44 2.60 -7.13
N ASN A 50 -8.69 2.46 -6.04
CA ASN A 50 -7.39 3.12 -5.89
C ASN A 50 -6.43 2.67 -7.01
N PRO A 51 -5.57 3.56 -7.54
CA PRO A 51 -4.68 3.22 -8.64
C PRO A 51 -3.86 1.95 -8.39
N ASP A 52 -3.66 1.18 -9.45
CA ASP A 52 -2.76 0.01 -9.49
C ASP A 52 -3.16 -1.18 -8.59
N TYR A 53 -4.40 -1.20 -8.09
CA TYR A 53 -5.03 -2.32 -7.37
C TYR A 53 -5.94 -3.20 -8.25
#